data_AF-A0AAJ0FHF3-F1
#
_entry.id   AF-A0AAJ0FHF3-F1
#
_cell.length_a   1.000
_cell.length_b   1.000
_cell.length_c   1.000
_cell.angle_alpha   90.00
_cell.angle_beta   90.00
_cell.angle_gamma   90.00
#
_symmetry.space_group_name_H-M   'P 1'
#
loop_
_entity.id
_entity.type
_entity.pdbx_description
1 polymer ?
#
loop_
_entity_poly.entity_id
_entity_poly.type
_entity_poly.pdbx_seq_one_letter_code
_entity_poly.pdbx_strand_id
1 'polypeptide(L)'
;MTPSSLLVLASLAFAQAAVVKYDFDISWVRANPDGMAERPTIGINGQWPIPRIEANVGDNIVVNVVNSLGNQSTSLHFHGLFMNGSTHMDGPSMATQCPIPPGASFTYNFTVQQPGTYWYHSHNRGQYPDGLRGPLIIHDPENPFKGLYDEELVMTVSDWYHDEMPGLLSFFMSKVNPTGAEPVPNSALLNETQNLKVPLEPGKTYLFRMINIGAFAGQYIWFEGHNMTILEVDGVYTQPAEADMIYLSAAQRCSFLIKARNDTSANFPIAASMDTTLFDTIPDGLNWNVTGWLVYDQNKPFPEPAVVDGEFEPHDDMTLLPWDNETIWGEPDRTISLDVIMDNLGDGGNYAFFNNITYTPPKVPTLYTALTSGELATNAAVYGEYTHPFVLERGEIVDIIVNNIDSGKHPFHLHGHHFQSLWRSADEAGTFQDSNVTSSEFSPVPMRRDTIVLHPEGNIVLRFKADNPGVWLFHCHLEWHVKSGLMATFVEAPLDLQKTLQVPENHYAVCAAEDIPTSGNAAGNTVDLLDLTGQNAPPDPLPEGFTARGIVALVFSCISGILGVAVIAWYGFAEPVNVAEPAGAAGGVKESGENQQVSSGEEDSPVARDGHTDEISALGGR
;
A
#
# COMPACT_ATOMS: atom_id res chain seq x y z
N MET A 1 -24.90 42.97 -58.70
CA MET A 1 -24.77 42.87 -57.23
C MET A 1 -24.77 41.39 -56.90
N THR A 2 -23.58 40.81 -56.79
CA THR A 2 -23.34 39.40 -56.48
C THR A 2 -22.59 39.35 -55.16
N PRO A 3 -23.00 38.54 -54.18
CA PRO A 3 -22.38 38.54 -52.87
C PRO A 3 -21.04 37.79 -52.93
N SER A 4 -20.00 38.40 -52.39
CA SER A 4 -18.71 37.75 -52.14
C SER A 4 -18.84 36.82 -50.93
N SER A 5 -18.65 35.53 -51.15
CA SER A 5 -18.48 34.54 -50.08
C SER A 5 -17.09 34.69 -49.48
N LEU A 6 -17.02 35.09 -48.21
CA LEU A 6 -15.81 34.98 -47.38
C LEU A 6 -15.62 33.50 -47.02
N LEU A 7 -14.55 32.88 -47.51
CA LEU A 7 -14.10 31.58 -47.05
C LEU A 7 -13.38 31.78 -45.70
N VAL A 8 -13.98 31.31 -44.61
CA VAL A 8 -13.29 31.18 -43.33
C VAL A 8 -12.41 29.94 -43.42
N LEU A 9 -11.09 30.13 -43.56
CA LEU A 9 -10.12 29.06 -43.34
C LEU A 9 -10.11 28.77 -41.84
N ALA A 10 -10.79 27.69 -41.44
CA ALA A 10 -10.56 27.06 -40.15
C ALA A 10 -9.15 26.46 -40.18
N SER A 11 -8.21 27.08 -39.46
CA SER A 11 -6.93 26.48 -39.14
C SER A 11 -7.18 25.33 -38.18
N LEU A 12 -7.30 24.11 -38.72
CA LEU A 12 -7.14 22.88 -37.96
C LEU A 12 -5.71 22.88 -37.40
N ALA A 13 -5.56 23.23 -36.13
CA ALA A 13 -4.33 22.95 -35.40
C ALA A 13 -4.24 21.43 -35.29
N PHE A 14 -3.42 20.80 -36.14
CA PHE A 14 -2.98 19.44 -35.89
C PHE A 14 -2.19 19.49 -34.57
N ALA A 15 -2.75 18.93 -33.49
CA ALA A 15 -1.98 18.62 -32.31
C ALA A 15 -0.93 17.58 -32.74
N GLN A 16 0.29 18.04 -32.97
CA GLN A 16 1.39 17.20 -33.39
C GLN A 16 1.92 16.52 -32.13
N ALA A 17 1.76 15.19 -32.03
CA ALA A 17 2.34 14.37 -30.98
C ALA A 17 3.80 14.78 -30.74
N ALA A 18 4.11 15.28 -29.54
CA ALA A 18 5.43 15.75 -29.19
C ALA A 18 6.26 14.61 -28.60
N VAL A 19 7.58 14.71 -28.72
CA VAL A 19 8.50 13.86 -27.96
C VAL A 19 8.89 14.62 -26.70
N VAL A 20 8.42 14.17 -25.54
CA VAL A 20 8.76 14.76 -24.24
C VAL A 20 9.92 13.97 -23.65
N LYS A 21 11.06 14.64 -23.45
CA LYS A 21 12.30 13.99 -23.03
C LYS A 21 12.71 14.40 -21.62
N TYR A 22 13.12 13.41 -20.84
CA TYR A 22 13.68 13.57 -19.51
C TYR A 22 15.00 12.83 -19.41
N ASP A 23 16.03 13.49 -18.90
CA ASP A 23 17.32 12.87 -18.57
C ASP A 23 17.46 12.83 -17.05
N PHE A 24 17.41 11.63 -16.49
CA PHE A 24 17.36 11.37 -15.05
C PHE A 24 18.65 10.71 -14.58
N ASP A 25 19.43 11.44 -13.78
CA ASP A 25 20.53 10.89 -12.99
C ASP A 25 20.03 10.53 -11.58
N ILE A 26 19.73 9.26 -11.36
CA ILE A 26 19.20 8.74 -10.08
C ILE A 26 20.37 8.60 -9.10
N SER A 27 20.37 9.40 -8.04
CA SER A 27 21.50 9.49 -7.11
C SER A 27 21.03 9.77 -5.68
N TRP A 28 21.91 9.54 -4.71
CA TRP A 28 21.63 9.88 -3.31
C TRP A 28 21.74 11.38 -3.07
N VAL A 29 20.76 11.93 -2.37
CA VAL A 29 20.78 13.28 -1.78
C VAL A 29 20.43 13.20 -0.29
N ARG A 30 20.40 14.33 0.40
CA ARG A 30 19.94 14.38 1.79
C ARG A 30 18.72 15.29 1.89
N ALA A 31 17.74 14.89 2.70
CA ALA A 31 16.55 15.68 2.95
C ALA A 31 16.10 15.57 4.42
N ASN A 32 15.34 16.55 4.86
CA ASN A 32 14.71 16.63 6.18
C ASN A 32 13.32 17.31 6.05
N PRO A 33 12.34 16.65 5.41
CA PRO A 33 11.06 17.27 5.07
C PRO A 33 10.16 17.56 6.27
N ASP A 34 10.36 16.85 7.38
CA ASP A 34 9.61 17.02 8.64
C ASP A 34 10.36 17.85 9.69
N GLY A 35 11.59 18.28 9.38
CA GLY A 35 12.42 19.04 10.31
C GLY A 35 12.91 18.24 11.53
N MET A 36 12.65 16.94 11.60
CA MET A 36 13.00 16.09 12.75
C MET A 36 14.34 15.36 12.53
N ALA A 37 14.57 14.80 11.34
CA ALA A 37 15.76 14.01 11.05
C ALA A 37 16.24 14.17 9.60
N GLU A 38 17.51 14.57 9.42
CA GLU A 38 18.14 14.53 8.09
C GLU A 38 18.58 13.10 7.75
N ARG A 39 18.06 12.57 6.64
CA ARG A 39 18.35 11.21 6.15
C ARG A 39 18.78 11.19 4.68
N PRO A 40 19.49 10.15 4.23
CA PRO A 40 19.66 9.90 2.80
C PRO A 40 18.31 9.66 2.11
N THR A 41 18.17 10.23 0.92
CA THR A 41 17.03 10.02 0.02
C THR A 41 17.50 9.81 -1.40
N ILE A 42 16.70 9.12 -2.20
CA ILE A 42 16.96 8.94 -3.62
C ILE A 42 16.35 10.12 -4.38
N GLY A 43 17.23 10.92 -4.98
CA GLY A 43 16.89 12.08 -5.80
C GLY A 43 17.12 11.83 -7.29
N ILE A 44 16.72 12.81 -8.10
CA ILE A 44 17.00 12.87 -9.53
C ILE A 44 17.73 14.18 -9.82
N ASN A 45 18.84 14.10 -10.56
CA ASN A 45 19.65 15.26 -10.94
C ASN A 45 20.11 16.10 -9.73
N GLY A 46 20.44 15.42 -8.62
CA GLY A 46 20.91 16.05 -7.39
C GLY A 46 19.83 16.79 -6.60
N GLN A 47 18.55 16.53 -6.87
CA GLN A 47 17.42 17.17 -6.18
C GLN A 47 16.42 16.14 -5.64
N TRP A 48 15.87 16.48 -4.47
CA TRP A 48 14.67 15.86 -3.91
C TRP A 48 13.81 16.97 -3.28
N PRO A 49 12.48 16.98 -3.46
CA PRO A 49 11.66 16.02 -4.22
C PRO A 49 12.03 15.91 -5.71
N ILE A 50 11.78 14.76 -6.32
CA ILE A 50 12.15 14.50 -7.72
C ILE A 50 11.17 15.22 -8.68
N PRO A 51 11.57 15.54 -9.93
CA PRO A 51 10.74 16.33 -10.83
C PRO A 51 9.46 15.58 -11.21
N ARG A 52 8.35 16.29 -11.39
CA ARG A 52 7.15 15.70 -12.02
C ARG A 52 7.38 15.46 -13.51
N ILE A 53 6.70 14.46 -14.06
CA ILE A 53 6.58 14.24 -15.50
C ILE A 53 5.26 14.87 -15.96
N GLU A 54 5.31 15.70 -16.99
CA GLU A 54 4.13 16.25 -17.66
C GLU A 54 4.18 15.98 -19.16
N ALA A 55 3.04 15.57 -19.73
CA ALA A 55 2.86 15.34 -21.16
C ALA A 55 1.38 15.54 -21.54
N ASN A 56 1.07 15.52 -22.83
CA ASN A 56 -0.31 15.52 -23.33
C ASN A 56 -0.69 14.14 -23.85
N VAL A 57 -1.99 13.85 -23.92
CA VAL A 57 -2.49 12.67 -24.65
C VAL A 57 -1.92 12.64 -26.07
N GLY A 58 -1.31 11.51 -26.44
CA GLY A 58 -0.68 11.26 -27.73
C GLY A 58 0.82 11.56 -27.76
N ASP A 59 1.39 12.20 -26.75
CA ASP A 59 2.83 12.46 -26.69
C ASP A 59 3.63 11.16 -26.47
N ASN A 60 4.87 11.16 -26.99
CA ASN A 60 5.83 10.09 -26.77
C ASN A 60 6.81 10.51 -25.67
N ILE A 61 6.73 9.86 -24.52
CA ILE A 61 7.58 10.12 -23.36
C ILE A 61 8.86 9.28 -23.49
N VAL A 62 10.00 9.95 -23.38
CA VAL A 62 11.33 9.32 -23.37
C VAL A 62 12.05 9.70 -22.08
N VAL A 63 12.31 8.73 -21.21
CA VAL A 63 13.06 8.92 -19.97
C VAL A 63 14.38 8.17 -20.09
N ASN A 64 15.49 8.91 -20.23
CA ASN A 64 16.84 8.36 -20.19
C ASN A 64 17.32 8.35 -18.74
N VAL A 65 17.43 7.17 -18.17
CA VAL A 65 17.89 6.95 -16.80
C VAL A 65 19.38 6.62 -16.80
N VAL A 66 20.12 7.22 -15.88
CA VAL A 66 21.43 6.78 -15.42
C VAL A 66 21.29 6.43 -13.94
N ASN A 67 21.70 5.23 -13.54
CA ASN A 67 21.70 4.84 -12.13
C ASN A 67 23.05 5.20 -11.49
N SER A 68 23.11 6.30 -10.73
CA SER A 68 24.30 6.76 -10.00
C SER A 68 24.23 6.49 -8.49
N LEU A 69 23.36 5.58 -8.02
CA LEU A 69 23.25 5.22 -6.60
C LEU A 69 24.53 4.58 -6.05
N GLY A 70 25.33 3.93 -6.89
CA GLY A 70 26.61 3.31 -6.54
C GLY A 70 26.52 2.02 -5.72
N ASN A 71 25.42 1.78 -5.01
CA ASN A 71 25.24 0.61 -4.12
C ASN A 71 23.96 -0.20 -4.39
N GLN A 72 23.03 0.31 -5.20
CA GLN A 72 21.76 -0.35 -5.49
C GLN A 72 21.41 -0.30 -6.97
N SER A 73 20.84 -1.39 -7.49
CA SER A 73 20.12 -1.36 -8.77
C SER A 73 18.84 -0.53 -8.65
N THR A 74 18.18 -0.18 -9.75
CA THR A 74 16.92 0.56 -9.73
C THR A 74 16.03 0.19 -10.93
N SER A 75 14.78 0.63 -10.93
CA SER A 75 13.89 0.65 -12.09
C SER A 75 12.86 1.76 -11.89
N LEU A 76 12.11 2.14 -12.93
CA LEU A 76 10.99 3.08 -12.81
C LEU A 76 9.73 2.45 -13.39
N HIS A 77 8.67 2.42 -12.58
CA HIS A 77 7.31 2.09 -12.99
C HIS A 77 6.49 3.38 -13.10
N PHE A 78 5.59 3.43 -14.09
CA PHE A 78 4.72 4.58 -14.35
C PHE A 78 3.28 4.18 -14.03
N HIS A 79 2.96 4.31 -12.74
CA HIS A 79 1.75 3.80 -12.11
C HIS A 79 0.48 4.21 -12.84
N GLY A 80 -0.37 3.21 -13.13
CA GLY A 80 -1.67 3.39 -13.77
C GLY A 80 -1.63 3.53 -15.28
N LEU A 81 -0.45 3.73 -15.91
CA LEU A 81 -0.35 3.72 -17.36
C LEU A 81 -0.50 2.30 -17.92
N PHE A 82 -1.32 2.15 -18.96
CA PHE A 82 -1.62 0.85 -19.57
C PHE A 82 -0.41 0.23 -20.27
N MET A 83 0.57 1.03 -20.68
CA MET A 83 1.73 0.54 -21.46
C MET A 83 1.32 -0.31 -22.67
N ASN A 84 0.22 0.08 -23.34
CA ASN A 84 -0.34 -0.71 -24.44
C ASN A 84 0.66 -0.81 -25.60
N GLY A 85 0.98 -2.05 -25.99
CA GLY A 85 2.02 -2.36 -26.98
C GLY A 85 3.45 -2.08 -26.51
N SER A 86 3.64 -1.70 -25.24
CA SER A 86 4.92 -1.28 -24.65
C SER A 86 5.15 -1.87 -23.26
N THR A 87 4.61 -3.06 -22.95
CA THR A 87 4.78 -3.76 -21.65
C THR A 87 6.23 -3.86 -21.15
N HIS A 88 7.23 -3.90 -22.04
CA HIS A 88 8.64 -3.89 -21.65
C HIS A 88 9.06 -2.58 -20.94
N MET A 89 8.32 -1.48 -21.13
CA MET A 89 8.55 -0.18 -20.50
C MET A 89 7.79 -0.01 -19.17
N ASP A 90 7.11 -1.06 -18.68
CA ASP A 90 6.31 -1.00 -17.46
C ASP A 90 7.14 -0.82 -16.19
N GLY A 91 8.37 -1.35 -16.12
CA GLY A 91 9.29 -1.04 -15.02
C GLY A 91 9.46 -2.01 -13.84
N PRO A 92 8.58 -2.99 -13.53
CA PRO A 92 8.84 -3.91 -12.43
C PRO A 92 10.00 -4.86 -12.72
N SER A 93 10.97 -4.85 -11.79
CA SER A 93 12.17 -5.68 -11.88
C SER A 93 11.83 -7.18 -11.83
N MET A 94 12.45 -7.97 -12.69
CA MET A 94 12.22 -9.42 -12.87
C MET A 94 10.82 -9.81 -13.38
N ALA A 95 9.95 -8.84 -13.67
CA ALA A 95 8.71 -9.07 -14.41
C ALA A 95 8.87 -8.64 -15.87
N THR A 96 9.01 -7.33 -16.12
CA THR A 96 9.07 -6.76 -17.48
C THR A 96 10.47 -6.34 -17.92
N GLN A 97 11.41 -6.23 -16.97
CA GLN A 97 12.81 -5.93 -17.24
C GLN A 97 13.76 -6.50 -16.17
N CYS A 98 15.05 -6.54 -16.45
CA CYS A 98 16.06 -6.65 -15.40
C CYS A 98 16.22 -5.31 -14.65
N PRO A 99 16.67 -5.34 -13.38
CA PRO A 99 17.08 -4.14 -12.66
C PRO A 99 18.20 -3.40 -13.41
N ILE A 100 18.20 -2.06 -13.34
CA ILE A 100 19.26 -1.21 -13.89
C ILE A 100 20.40 -1.14 -12.86
N PRO A 101 21.59 -1.73 -13.10
CA PRO A 101 22.65 -1.75 -12.10
C PRO A 101 23.34 -0.39 -11.93
N PRO A 102 24.08 -0.17 -10.82
CA PRO A 102 24.87 1.03 -10.62
C PRO A 102 25.83 1.30 -11.81
N GLY A 103 25.84 2.54 -12.29
CA GLY A 103 26.64 3.02 -13.42
C GLY A 103 26.05 2.73 -14.80
N ALA A 104 24.97 1.95 -14.91
CA ALA A 104 24.32 1.66 -16.18
C ALA A 104 23.27 2.72 -16.57
N SER A 105 22.89 2.70 -17.84
CA SER A 105 21.84 3.54 -18.40
C SER A 105 20.73 2.71 -19.02
N PHE A 106 19.53 3.25 -19.02
CA PHE A 106 18.33 2.62 -19.56
C PHE A 106 17.38 3.69 -20.10
N THR A 107 16.70 3.40 -21.21
CA THR A 107 15.73 4.35 -21.79
C THR A 107 14.34 3.74 -21.73
N TYR A 108 13.44 4.41 -21.02
CA TYR A 108 12.00 4.18 -21.14
C TYR A 108 11.46 5.01 -22.30
N ASN A 109 10.71 4.40 -23.21
CA ASN A 109 10.19 5.07 -24.40
C ASN A 109 8.83 4.52 -24.79
N PHE A 110 7.77 5.29 -24.53
CA PHE A 110 6.40 4.87 -24.77
C PHE A 110 5.50 6.07 -25.13
N THR A 111 4.44 5.79 -25.86
CA THR A 111 3.40 6.77 -26.19
C THR A 111 2.25 6.63 -25.22
N VAL A 112 1.80 7.75 -24.65
CA VAL A 112 0.68 7.75 -23.70
C VAL A 112 -0.61 8.15 -24.39
N GLN A 113 -1.66 7.35 -24.23
CA GLN A 113 -2.97 7.59 -24.85
C GLN A 113 -4.07 7.87 -23.82
N GLN A 114 -3.77 7.72 -22.53
CA GLN A 114 -4.71 7.95 -21.45
C GLN A 114 -4.45 9.31 -20.79
N PRO A 115 -5.49 10.15 -20.59
CA PRO A 115 -5.38 11.36 -19.80
C PRO A 115 -5.40 11.05 -18.30
N GLY A 116 -5.07 12.05 -17.48
CA GLY A 116 -5.39 12.04 -16.06
C GLY A 116 -4.18 12.15 -15.13
N THR A 117 -4.41 11.80 -13.86
CA THR A 117 -3.45 11.94 -12.77
C THR A 117 -2.82 10.60 -12.41
N TYR A 118 -1.52 10.52 -12.60
CA TYR A 118 -0.69 9.34 -12.34
C TYR A 118 0.54 9.75 -11.54
N TRP A 119 1.42 8.79 -11.31
CA TRP A 119 2.70 9.01 -10.67
C TRP A 119 3.69 7.97 -11.18
N TYR A 120 4.96 8.18 -10.90
CA TYR A 120 6.01 7.23 -11.24
C TYR A 120 6.88 7.00 -10.00
N HIS A 121 7.36 5.78 -9.84
CA HIS A 121 8.14 5.39 -8.68
C HIS A 121 9.08 4.23 -8.99
N SER A 122 10.04 4.00 -8.12
CA SER A 122 10.85 2.78 -8.21
C SER A 122 10.03 1.53 -7.93
N HIS A 123 10.23 0.50 -8.75
CA HIS A 123 9.66 -0.84 -8.57
C HIS A 123 10.79 -1.86 -8.38
N ASN A 124 11.73 -1.48 -7.50
CA ASN A 124 12.91 -2.26 -7.13
C ASN A 124 13.31 -1.95 -5.68
N ARG A 125 13.56 -3.02 -4.89
CA ARG A 125 14.17 -2.96 -3.55
C ARG A 125 13.47 -2.06 -2.51
N GLY A 126 12.20 -1.70 -2.70
CA GLY A 126 11.49 -0.76 -1.82
C GLY A 126 12.13 0.61 -1.76
N GLN A 127 12.58 1.11 -2.91
CA GLN A 127 13.29 2.38 -3.02
C GLN A 127 12.39 3.62 -3.00
N TYR A 128 11.13 3.51 -3.41
CA TYR A 128 10.30 4.70 -3.55
C TYR A 128 9.99 5.41 -2.22
N PRO A 129 9.85 4.73 -1.06
CA PRO A 129 9.73 5.40 0.23
C PRO A 129 11.01 6.15 0.63
N ASP A 130 12.17 5.72 0.12
CA ASP A 130 13.43 6.46 0.26
C ASP A 130 13.50 7.68 -0.67
N GLY A 131 12.48 7.94 -1.50
CA GLY A 131 12.31 9.23 -2.21
C GLY A 131 12.18 9.13 -3.72
N LEU A 132 12.38 7.96 -4.33
CA LEU A 132 12.27 7.77 -5.79
C LEU A 132 10.79 7.60 -6.21
N ARG A 133 10.00 8.68 -6.04
CA ARG A 133 8.57 8.79 -6.34
C ARG A 133 8.19 10.22 -6.75
N GLY A 134 7.39 10.39 -7.80
CA GLY A 134 6.99 11.71 -8.28
C GLY A 134 5.71 11.71 -9.11
N PRO A 135 4.99 12.85 -9.21
CA PRO A 135 3.78 12.93 -10.01
C PRO A 135 4.03 12.74 -11.52
N LEU A 136 3.04 12.20 -12.21
CA LEU A 136 2.98 12.07 -13.67
C LEU A 136 1.62 12.55 -14.14
N ILE A 137 1.57 13.68 -14.85
CA ILE A 137 0.31 14.28 -15.29
C ILE A 137 0.21 14.20 -16.81
N ILE A 138 -0.88 13.61 -17.29
CA ILE A 138 -1.20 13.58 -18.72
C ILE A 138 -2.37 14.53 -18.99
N HIS A 139 -2.07 15.66 -19.60
CA HIS A 139 -3.05 16.67 -19.94
C HIS A 139 -3.96 16.20 -21.08
N ASP A 140 -5.24 16.46 -20.92
CA ASP A 140 -6.28 16.11 -21.88
C ASP A 140 -6.78 17.36 -22.62
N PRO A 141 -6.50 17.50 -23.92
CA PRO A 141 -7.06 18.57 -24.73
C PRO A 141 -8.60 18.59 -24.72
N GLU A 142 -9.22 17.42 -24.56
CA GLU A 142 -10.65 17.13 -24.60
C GLU A 142 -11.26 16.90 -23.20
N ASN A 143 -10.59 17.36 -22.13
CA ASN A 143 -11.08 17.24 -20.76
C ASN A 143 -12.56 17.72 -20.66
N PRO A 144 -13.50 16.87 -20.20
CA PRO A 144 -14.92 17.23 -20.13
C PRO A 144 -15.23 18.36 -19.15
N PHE A 145 -14.33 18.64 -18.22
CA PHE A 145 -14.44 19.70 -17.21
C PHE A 145 -13.63 20.95 -17.55
N LYS A 146 -13.05 21.00 -18.75
CA LYS A 146 -12.30 22.16 -19.23
C LYS A 146 -13.18 23.42 -19.16
N GLY A 147 -12.67 24.46 -18.50
CA GLY A 147 -13.38 25.72 -18.29
C GLY A 147 -14.27 25.75 -17.04
N LEU A 148 -14.33 24.68 -16.24
CA LEU A 148 -14.92 24.72 -14.89
C LEU A 148 -13.93 25.17 -13.81
N TYR A 149 -12.65 25.21 -14.14
CA TYR A 149 -11.55 25.64 -13.28
C TYR A 149 -10.67 26.66 -14.00
N ASP A 150 -10.03 27.53 -13.21
CA ASP A 150 -9.13 28.59 -13.67
C ASP A 150 -7.66 28.16 -13.62
N GLU A 151 -7.29 27.30 -12.65
CA GLU A 151 -5.92 26.85 -12.39
C GLU A 151 -5.88 25.37 -12.00
N GLU A 152 -4.75 24.70 -12.24
CA GLU A 152 -4.49 23.32 -11.79
C GLU A 152 -3.37 23.28 -10.75
N LEU A 153 -3.55 22.48 -9.70
CA LEU A 153 -2.58 22.28 -8.64
C LEU A 153 -2.36 20.78 -8.39
N VAL A 154 -1.11 20.34 -8.42
CA VAL A 154 -0.74 18.96 -8.07
C VAL A 154 -0.33 18.91 -6.60
N MET A 155 -0.91 17.96 -5.87
CA MET A 155 -0.65 17.77 -4.45
C MET A 155 -0.41 16.29 -4.14
N THR A 156 0.50 16.03 -3.21
CA THR A 156 0.83 14.69 -2.76
C THR A 156 0.69 14.58 -1.25
N VAL A 157 0.28 13.43 -0.79
CA VAL A 157 0.41 13.01 0.61
C VAL A 157 1.29 11.77 0.68
N SER A 158 2.05 11.63 1.76
CA SER A 158 2.88 10.45 1.99
C SER A 158 3.14 10.22 3.46
N ASP A 159 3.51 8.99 3.79
CA ASP A 159 4.22 8.68 5.01
C ASP A 159 5.74 8.89 4.83
N TRP A 160 6.40 9.08 5.97
CA TRP A 160 7.82 9.38 6.03
C TRP A 160 8.51 8.63 7.15
N TYR A 161 9.60 7.96 6.80
CA TYR A 161 10.45 7.22 7.72
C TYR A 161 11.74 7.99 7.96
N HIS A 162 12.35 7.86 9.13
CA HIS A 162 13.69 8.40 9.42
C HIS A 162 14.81 7.43 9.04
N ASP A 163 14.51 6.13 9.03
CA ASP A 163 15.42 5.06 8.64
C ASP A 163 15.24 4.65 7.16
N GLU A 164 16.31 4.18 6.54
CA GLU A 164 16.31 3.71 5.14
C GLU A 164 15.62 2.35 4.98
N MET A 165 14.88 2.19 3.88
CA MET A 165 14.10 0.98 3.60
C MET A 165 14.90 -0.33 3.63
N PRO A 166 16.17 -0.43 3.17
CA PRO A 166 16.92 -1.67 3.29
C PRO A 166 17.04 -2.21 4.72
N GLY A 167 17.20 -1.31 5.71
CA GLY A 167 17.26 -1.67 7.12
C GLY A 167 15.90 -2.08 7.65
N LEU A 168 14.87 -1.29 7.35
CA LEU A 168 13.50 -1.55 7.78
C LEU A 168 12.94 -2.86 7.20
N LEU A 169 13.15 -3.12 5.90
CA LEU A 169 12.74 -4.36 5.25
C LEU A 169 13.48 -5.57 5.79
N SER A 170 14.75 -5.42 6.16
CA SER A 170 15.54 -6.49 6.79
C SER A 170 15.01 -6.81 8.19
N PHE A 171 14.56 -5.81 8.95
CA PHE A 171 13.91 -6.01 10.24
C PHE A 171 12.53 -6.65 10.07
N PHE A 172 11.73 -6.15 9.14
CA PHE A 172 10.39 -6.64 8.83
C PHE A 172 10.39 -8.14 8.48
N MET A 173 11.28 -8.57 7.58
CA MET A 173 11.41 -9.97 7.15
C MET A 173 12.19 -10.87 8.13
N SER A 174 12.31 -10.49 9.40
CA SER A 174 13.17 -11.21 10.35
C SER A 174 12.40 -12.03 11.37
N LYS A 175 13.02 -13.10 11.87
CA LYS A 175 12.51 -13.92 12.98
C LYS A 175 12.30 -13.19 14.31
N VAL A 176 12.80 -11.95 14.45
CA VAL A 176 12.53 -11.12 15.64
C VAL A 176 11.23 -10.32 15.49
N ASN A 177 10.61 -10.35 14.31
CA ASN A 177 9.30 -9.78 14.00
C ASN A 177 8.31 -10.87 13.50
N PRO A 178 8.04 -11.93 14.28
CA PRO A 178 7.24 -13.07 13.83
C PRO A 178 5.75 -12.77 13.64
N THR A 179 5.29 -11.60 14.08
CA THR A 179 3.92 -11.13 13.80
C THR A 179 3.79 -10.56 12.40
N GLY A 180 4.91 -10.21 11.75
CA GLY A 180 4.89 -9.46 10.51
C GLY A 180 4.49 -7.99 10.69
N ALA A 181 4.71 -7.42 11.88
CA ALA A 181 4.37 -6.02 12.16
C ALA A 181 5.11 -5.10 11.20
N GLU A 182 4.38 -4.30 10.41
CA GLU A 182 4.98 -3.31 9.54
C GLU A 182 5.65 -2.21 10.38
N PRO A 183 6.87 -1.77 10.01
CA PRO A 183 7.46 -0.59 10.60
C PRO A 183 6.53 0.61 10.45
N VAL A 184 6.24 1.28 11.57
CA VAL A 184 5.38 2.46 11.60
C VAL A 184 6.21 3.68 11.14
N PRO A 185 5.68 4.53 10.23
CA PRO A 185 6.37 5.75 9.82
C PRO A 185 6.53 6.73 10.98
N ASN A 186 7.35 7.77 10.79
CA ASN A 186 7.58 8.81 11.79
C ASN A 186 6.67 10.02 11.60
N SER A 187 6.30 10.37 10.36
CA SER A 187 5.54 11.58 10.06
C SER A 187 4.71 11.48 8.79
N ALA A 188 3.61 12.23 8.74
CA ALA A 188 2.87 12.50 7.51
C ALA A 188 3.47 13.73 6.82
N LEU A 189 3.48 13.71 5.49
CA LEU A 189 3.94 14.82 4.66
C LEU A 189 2.85 15.24 3.68
N LEU A 190 2.84 16.53 3.36
CA LEU A 190 1.99 17.15 2.35
C LEU A 190 2.90 17.90 1.37
N ASN A 191 2.96 17.48 0.10
CA ASN A 191 3.97 17.90 -0.89
C ASN A 191 5.41 17.74 -0.39
N GLU A 192 5.72 16.61 0.23
CA GLU A 192 7.06 16.28 0.74
C GLU A 192 7.62 17.37 1.70
N THR A 193 6.73 18.01 2.47
CA THR A 193 7.05 18.95 3.54
C THR A 193 6.02 18.85 4.66
N GLN A 194 6.32 19.47 5.79
CA GLN A 194 5.32 19.91 6.76
C GLN A 194 5.01 21.40 6.55
N ASN A 195 3.81 21.85 6.89
CA ASN A 195 3.40 23.26 6.86
C ASN A 195 3.23 23.89 5.45
N LEU A 196 2.69 23.14 4.49
CA LEU A 196 2.50 23.61 3.10
C LEU A 196 1.61 24.87 3.04
N LYS A 197 1.99 25.86 2.23
CA LYS A 197 1.17 27.05 1.97
C LYS A 197 0.77 27.13 0.50
N VAL A 198 -0.53 27.09 0.23
CA VAL A 198 -1.11 27.14 -1.10
C VAL A 198 -1.83 28.47 -1.29
N PRO A 199 -1.23 29.45 -1.97
CA PRO A 199 -1.88 30.74 -2.19
C PRO A 199 -3.06 30.58 -3.16
N LEU A 200 -4.23 31.10 -2.75
CA LEU A 200 -5.43 31.14 -3.61
C LEU A 200 -5.80 32.58 -3.94
N GLU A 201 -6.27 32.77 -5.17
CA GLU A 201 -6.91 34.02 -5.58
C GLU A 201 -8.42 33.94 -5.31
N PRO A 202 -9.00 34.93 -4.61
CA PRO A 202 -10.43 34.92 -4.27
C PRO A 202 -11.33 34.77 -5.50
N GLY A 203 -12.30 33.86 -5.42
CA GLY A 203 -13.30 33.64 -6.46
C GLY A 203 -12.88 32.71 -7.61
N LYS A 204 -11.59 32.38 -7.75
CA LYS A 204 -11.10 31.39 -8.72
C LYS A 204 -11.49 29.96 -8.30
N THR A 205 -11.67 29.08 -9.28
CA THR A 205 -11.83 27.63 -9.05
C THR A 205 -10.54 26.91 -9.41
N TYR A 206 -10.09 26.01 -8.54
CA TYR A 206 -8.86 25.25 -8.69
C TYR A 206 -9.18 23.77 -8.87
N LEU A 207 -8.58 23.13 -9.86
CA LEU A 207 -8.53 21.67 -9.97
C LEU A 207 -7.32 21.16 -9.19
N PHE A 208 -7.57 20.52 -8.05
CA PHE A 208 -6.55 19.81 -7.30
C PHE A 208 -6.40 18.40 -7.85
N ARG A 209 -5.17 17.94 -8.03
CA ARG A 209 -4.79 16.57 -8.40
C ARG A 209 -4.04 15.96 -7.22
N MET A 210 -4.77 15.24 -6.37
CA MET A 210 -4.22 14.65 -5.13
C MET A 210 -3.74 13.23 -5.38
N ILE A 211 -2.57 12.88 -4.85
CA ILE A 211 -1.91 11.59 -5.03
C ILE A 211 -1.39 11.11 -3.68
N ASN A 212 -1.76 9.90 -3.23
CA ASN A 212 -1.06 9.28 -2.11
C ASN A 212 0.15 8.48 -2.64
N ILE A 213 1.35 9.00 -2.39
CA ILE A 213 2.64 8.40 -2.77
C ILE A 213 3.35 7.75 -1.56
N GLY A 214 2.60 7.49 -0.48
CA GLY A 214 3.05 6.79 0.71
C GLY A 214 3.36 5.32 0.45
N ALA A 215 4.13 4.73 1.36
CA ALA A 215 4.57 3.34 1.33
C ALA A 215 3.59 2.39 2.00
N PHE A 216 2.83 2.91 2.96
CA PHE A 216 2.04 2.13 3.90
C PHE A 216 0.72 2.84 4.25
N ALA A 217 0.79 4.07 4.75
CA ALA A 217 -0.38 4.73 5.31
C ALA A 217 -1.38 5.20 4.25
N GLY A 218 -2.62 4.71 4.35
CA GLY A 218 -3.77 5.45 3.79
C GLY A 218 -3.96 6.78 4.51
N GLN A 219 -4.55 7.77 3.85
CA GLN A 219 -4.75 9.10 4.43
C GLN A 219 -6.16 9.64 4.21
N TYR A 220 -6.74 10.16 5.29
CA TYR A 220 -7.95 10.97 5.30
C TYR A 220 -7.58 12.42 5.01
N ILE A 221 -8.27 13.07 4.07
CA ILE A 221 -7.92 14.41 3.58
C ILE A 221 -9.16 15.29 3.50
N TRP A 222 -9.08 16.52 4.04
CA TRP A 222 -10.14 17.52 3.94
C TRP A 222 -9.61 18.95 3.90
N PHE A 223 -10.46 19.87 3.44
CA PHE A 223 -10.14 21.28 3.28
C PHE A 223 -11.15 22.12 4.05
N GLU A 224 -10.74 22.73 5.16
CA GLU A 224 -11.70 23.40 6.01
C GLU A 224 -12.35 24.61 5.33
N GLY A 225 -13.66 24.78 5.56
CA GLY A 225 -14.43 25.87 4.98
C GLY A 225 -14.67 25.76 3.46
N HIS A 226 -14.33 24.61 2.85
CA HIS A 226 -14.50 24.31 1.43
C HIS A 226 -15.03 22.89 1.25
N ASN A 227 -15.83 22.69 0.21
CA ASN A 227 -16.25 21.36 -0.23
C ASN A 227 -15.42 20.98 -1.46
N MET A 228 -15.17 19.67 -1.62
CA MET A 228 -14.52 19.11 -2.78
C MET A 228 -15.57 18.59 -3.76
N THR A 229 -15.46 18.95 -5.03
CA THR A 229 -16.24 18.30 -6.10
C THR A 229 -15.32 17.33 -6.85
N ILE A 230 -15.41 16.03 -6.56
CA ILE A 230 -14.63 14.96 -7.21
C ILE A 230 -15.00 14.87 -8.69
N LEU A 231 -13.97 14.80 -9.55
CA LEU A 231 -14.10 14.74 -11.02
C LEU A 231 -13.29 13.61 -11.67
N GLU A 232 -12.28 13.09 -10.99
CA GLU A 232 -11.38 12.07 -11.53
C GLU A 232 -10.86 11.20 -10.39
N VAL A 233 -10.77 9.90 -10.62
CA VAL A 233 -10.11 8.94 -9.73
C VAL A 233 -9.22 8.04 -10.56
N ASP A 234 -7.95 7.91 -10.17
CA ASP A 234 -6.96 7.08 -10.85
C ASP A 234 -6.88 7.28 -12.39
N GLY A 235 -7.08 8.51 -12.89
CA GLY A 235 -7.09 8.79 -14.33
C GLY A 235 -8.43 8.54 -15.05
N VAL A 236 -9.47 8.12 -14.34
CA VAL A 236 -10.84 7.96 -14.87
C VAL A 236 -11.72 9.12 -14.44
N TYR A 237 -12.26 9.86 -15.41
CA TYR A 237 -13.24 10.91 -15.13
C TYR A 237 -14.53 10.34 -14.55
N THR A 238 -15.12 11.03 -13.58
CA THR A 238 -16.36 10.66 -12.90
C THR A 238 -17.47 11.65 -13.23
N GLN A 239 -18.72 11.27 -13.00
CA GLN A 239 -19.75 12.29 -12.75
C GLN A 239 -19.36 13.10 -11.51
N PRO A 240 -19.60 14.42 -11.47
CA PRO A 240 -19.27 15.23 -10.31
C PRO A 240 -19.92 14.71 -9.02
N ALA A 241 -19.12 14.53 -7.97
CA ALA A 241 -19.59 14.09 -6.66
C ALA A 241 -19.04 15.01 -5.55
N GLU A 242 -19.89 15.39 -4.60
CA GLU A 242 -19.48 16.24 -3.48
C GLU A 242 -18.88 15.40 -2.34
N ALA A 243 -17.80 15.89 -1.75
CA ALA A 243 -17.13 15.29 -0.61
C ALA A 243 -16.63 16.37 0.35
N ASP A 244 -16.87 16.15 1.64
CA ASP A 244 -16.26 16.95 2.71
C ASP A 244 -14.90 16.37 3.11
N MET A 245 -14.72 15.05 2.94
CA MET A 245 -13.50 14.30 3.20
C MET A 245 -13.33 13.19 2.16
N ILE A 246 -12.09 12.90 1.78
CA ILE A 246 -11.73 11.75 0.95
C ILE A 246 -10.72 10.86 1.69
N TYR A 247 -10.71 9.57 1.35
CA TYR A 247 -9.68 8.62 1.76
C TYR A 247 -8.88 8.20 0.54
N LEU A 248 -7.55 8.30 0.62
CA LEU A 248 -6.65 7.77 -0.39
C LEU A 248 -5.71 6.75 0.27
N SER A 249 -5.82 5.48 -0.12
CA SER A 249 -4.79 4.50 0.20
C SER A 249 -3.52 4.74 -0.62
N ALA A 250 -2.41 4.08 -0.26
CA ALA A 250 -1.19 4.13 -1.05
C ALA A 250 -1.51 3.85 -2.53
N ALA A 251 -0.93 4.68 -3.41
CA ALA A 251 -1.08 4.66 -4.87
C ALA A 251 -2.38 5.20 -5.49
N GLN A 252 -3.42 5.48 -4.70
CA GLN A 252 -4.65 6.08 -5.21
C GLN A 252 -4.51 7.58 -5.47
N ARG A 253 -5.28 8.06 -6.46
CA ARG A 253 -5.36 9.46 -6.86
C ARG A 253 -6.82 9.90 -6.94
N CYS A 254 -7.05 11.15 -6.59
CA CYS A 254 -8.34 11.80 -6.75
C CYS A 254 -8.13 13.25 -7.18
N SER A 255 -8.80 13.66 -8.26
CA SER A 255 -8.84 15.07 -8.66
C SER A 255 -10.21 15.66 -8.39
N PHE A 256 -10.22 16.86 -7.82
CA PHE A 256 -11.43 17.54 -7.38
C PHE A 256 -11.32 19.06 -7.52
N LEU A 257 -12.46 19.72 -7.66
CA LEU A 257 -12.53 21.18 -7.65
C LEU A 257 -12.63 21.71 -6.23
N ILE A 258 -11.94 22.81 -5.98
CA ILE A 258 -12.21 23.71 -4.86
C ILE A 258 -12.40 25.11 -5.42
N LYS A 259 -13.54 25.72 -5.07
CA LYS A 259 -13.80 27.13 -5.39
C LYS A 259 -13.32 28.02 -4.26
N ALA A 260 -12.37 28.89 -4.57
CA ALA A 260 -11.88 29.87 -3.62
C ALA A 260 -13.00 30.86 -3.23
N ARG A 261 -13.13 31.11 -1.93
CA ARG A 261 -14.10 32.05 -1.37
C ARG A 261 -13.77 33.47 -1.84
N ASN A 262 -14.79 34.32 -1.94
CA ASN A 262 -14.58 35.75 -2.18
C ASN A 262 -14.08 36.49 -0.93
N ASP A 263 -14.33 35.92 0.26
CA ASP A 263 -13.91 36.49 1.53
C ASP A 263 -12.45 36.12 1.84
N THR A 264 -11.63 37.15 2.09
CA THR A 264 -10.20 37.06 2.42
C THR A 264 -9.94 37.29 3.91
N SER A 265 -10.97 37.25 4.74
CA SER A 265 -10.86 37.53 6.18
C SER A 265 -10.02 36.50 6.95
N ALA A 266 -9.88 35.28 6.43
CA ALA A 266 -9.18 34.16 7.06
C ALA A 266 -8.42 33.28 6.04
N ASN A 267 -7.40 32.57 6.53
CA ASN A 267 -6.79 31.42 5.84
C ASN A 267 -7.43 30.13 6.36
N PHE A 268 -7.39 29.07 5.56
CA PHE A 268 -8.09 27.82 5.87
C PHE A 268 -7.12 26.63 5.89
N PRO A 269 -7.20 25.74 6.90
CA PRO A 269 -6.40 24.53 6.94
C PRO A 269 -6.71 23.56 5.79
N ILE A 270 -5.64 22.93 5.30
CA ILE A 270 -5.67 21.67 4.57
C ILE A 270 -5.19 20.64 5.57
N ALA A 271 -5.99 19.62 5.88
CA ALA A 271 -5.60 18.60 6.83
C ALA A 271 -5.50 17.24 6.13
N ALA A 272 -4.47 16.49 6.50
CA ALA A 272 -4.38 15.08 6.20
C ALA A 272 -3.96 14.30 7.45
N SER A 273 -4.56 13.12 7.65
CA SER A 273 -4.27 12.21 8.75
C SER A 273 -4.04 10.82 8.21
N MET A 274 -2.97 10.16 8.66
CA MET A 274 -2.78 8.74 8.38
C MET A 274 -3.91 7.92 9.02
N ASP A 275 -4.24 6.82 8.36
CA ASP A 275 -5.08 5.77 8.89
C ASP A 275 -4.31 4.93 9.90
N THR A 276 -4.39 5.34 11.16
CA THR A 276 -3.68 4.66 12.25
C THR A 276 -4.21 3.26 12.55
N THR A 277 -5.34 2.84 11.95
CA THR A 277 -5.84 1.46 12.09
C THR A 277 -4.93 0.45 11.39
N LEU A 278 -4.08 0.90 10.47
CA LEU A 278 -3.03 0.10 9.83
C LEU A 278 -1.84 -0.16 10.76
N PHE A 279 -1.70 0.54 11.90
CA PHE A 279 -0.50 0.44 12.72
C PHE A 279 -0.71 -0.49 13.92
N ASP A 280 0.09 -1.56 13.98
CA ASP A 280 0.12 -2.52 15.10
C ASP A 280 0.28 -1.83 16.47
N THR A 281 1.10 -0.78 16.51
CA THR A 281 1.31 0.04 17.69
C THR A 281 1.47 1.50 17.29
N ILE A 282 1.11 2.40 18.19
CA ILE A 282 1.28 3.84 18.00
C ILE A 282 2.50 4.28 18.81
N PRO A 283 3.68 4.49 18.20
CA PRO A 283 4.88 4.83 18.93
C PRO A 283 4.86 6.29 19.43
N ASP A 284 5.55 6.51 20.54
CA ASP A 284 5.78 7.86 21.07
C ASP A 284 6.51 8.71 20.02
N GLY A 285 5.95 9.88 19.69
CA GLY A 285 6.55 10.82 18.75
C GLY A 285 6.13 10.65 17.29
N LEU A 286 5.25 9.70 16.96
CA LEU A 286 4.60 9.67 15.64
C LEU A 286 3.80 10.95 15.40
N ASN A 287 4.07 11.61 14.28
CA ASN A 287 3.25 12.70 13.78
C ASN A 287 2.37 12.24 12.60
N TRP A 288 1.27 11.55 12.90
CA TRP A 288 0.36 11.02 11.88
C TRP A 288 -0.54 12.08 11.22
N ASN A 289 -0.54 13.31 11.73
CA ASN A 289 -1.28 14.44 11.17
C ASN A 289 -0.33 15.39 10.44
N VAL A 290 -0.75 15.89 9.28
CA VAL A 290 -0.05 16.98 8.58
C VAL A 290 -1.04 18.07 8.20
N THR A 291 -0.60 19.31 8.41
CA THR A 291 -1.39 20.51 8.10
C THR A 291 -0.67 21.36 7.07
N GLY A 292 -1.43 21.79 6.07
CA GLY A 292 -1.12 22.92 5.20
C GLY A 292 -2.21 23.98 5.28
N TRP A 293 -2.11 25.03 4.47
CA TRP A 293 -3.10 26.11 4.45
C TRP A 293 -3.39 26.61 3.03
N LEU A 294 -4.68 26.79 2.74
CA LEU A 294 -5.15 27.66 1.68
C LEU A 294 -4.99 29.12 2.14
N VAL A 295 -4.09 29.85 1.48
CA VAL A 295 -3.69 31.20 1.88
C VAL A 295 -4.40 32.25 1.04
N TYR A 296 -5.32 32.97 1.66
CA TYR A 296 -6.03 34.12 1.09
C TYR A 296 -5.34 35.44 1.41
N ASP A 297 -4.72 35.54 2.59
CA ASP A 297 -3.92 36.71 3.01
C ASP A 297 -2.76 36.25 3.90
N GLN A 298 -1.53 36.52 3.44
CA GLN A 298 -0.29 36.16 4.12
C GLN A 298 -0.13 36.85 5.50
N ASN A 299 -0.86 37.93 5.76
CA ASN A 299 -0.81 38.65 7.04
C ASN A 299 -1.82 38.12 8.07
N LYS A 300 -2.66 37.16 7.69
CA LYS A 300 -3.64 36.54 8.59
C LYS A 300 -3.04 35.31 9.30
N PRO A 301 -3.59 34.93 10.46
CA PRO A 301 -3.18 33.70 11.13
C PRO A 301 -3.34 32.46 10.23
N PHE A 302 -2.52 31.44 10.50
CA PHE A 302 -2.64 30.10 9.96
C PHE A 302 -3.20 29.23 11.11
N PRO A 303 -4.53 29.05 11.19
CA PRO A 303 -5.13 28.31 12.31
C PRO A 303 -4.79 26.81 12.20
N GLU A 304 -4.75 26.11 13.33
CA GLU A 304 -4.71 24.64 13.33
C GLU A 304 -6.07 24.08 12.87
N PRO A 305 -6.10 22.88 12.27
CA PRO A 305 -7.35 22.23 11.91
C PRO A 305 -8.19 21.93 13.16
N ALA A 306 -9.50 21.99 12.99
CA ALA A 306 -10.46 21.57 13.98
C ALA A 306 -10.27 20.07 14.29
N VAL A 307 -10.43 19.73 15.57
CA VAL A 307 -10.50 18.33 15.99
C VAL A 307 -11.79 17.75 15.41
N VAL A 308 -11.67 16.63 14.70
CA VAL A 308 -12.83 15.86 14.26
C VAL A 308 -13.27 14.99 15.42
N ASP A 309 -14.45 15.29 15.97
CA ASP A 309 -15.06 14.51 17.04
C ASP A 309 -15.74 13.27 16.43
N GLY A 310 -15.23 12.07 16.73
CA GLY A 310 -15.79 10.79 16.25
C GLY A 310 -14.91 10.10 15.21
N GLU A 311 -15.52 9.22 14.42
CA GLU A 311 -14.84 8.50 13.32
C GLU A 311 -14.78 9.35 12.05
N PHE A 312 -13.75 9.14 11.24
CA PHE A 312 -13.65 9.78 9.94
C PHE A 312 -14.64 9.14 8.96
N GLU A 313 -15.45 9.97 8.30
CA GLU A 313 -16.45 9.54 7.30
C GLU A 313 -16.06 10.06 5.90
N PRO A 314 -15.06 9.45 5.24
CA PRO A 314 -14.69 9.83 3.87
C PRO A 314 -15.78 9.43 2.88
N HIS A 315 -15.82 10.12 1.73
CA HIS A 315 -16.66 9.73 0.60
C HIS A 315 -16.31 8.31 0.13
N ASP A 316 -17.33 7.46 -0.04
CA ASP A 316 -17.17 6.09 -0.54
C ASP A 316 -16.94 6.09 -2.06
N ASP A 317 -15.72 5.74 -2.46
CA ASP A 317 -15.28 5.68 -3.84
C ASP A 317 -16.05 4.66 -4.71
N MET A 318 -16.68 3.64 -4.10
CA MET A 318 -17.53 2.69 -4.82
C MET A 318 -18.83 3.30 -5.33
N THR A 319 -19.23 4.46 -4.79
CA THR A 319 -20.46 5.17 -5.20
C THR A 319 -20.25 6.11 -6.39
N LEU A 320 -19.00 6.34 -6.78
CA LEU A 320 -18.67 7.19 -7.93
C LEU A 320 -19.10 6.52 -9.24
N LEU A 321 -19.63 7.33 -10.15
CA LEU A 321 -20.04 6.87 -11.48
C LEU A 321 -19.05 7.37 -12.53
N PRO A 322 -18.57 6.53 -13.46
CA PRO A 322 -17.68 6.98 -14.52
C PRO A 322 -18.39 7.95 -15.47
N TRP A 323 -17.66 8.93 -15.99
CA TRP A 323 -18.19 9.99 -16.87
C TRP A 323 -18.82 9.45 -18.16
N ASP A 324 -18.20 8.43 -18.76
CA ASP A 324 -18.66 7.80 -20.00
C ASP A 324 -19.83 6.81 -19.82
N ASN A 325 -20.25 6.56 -18.58
CA ASN A 325 -21.29 5.59 -18.21
C ASN A 325 -21.06 4.19 -18.81
N GLU A 326 -19.81 3.74 -18.91
CA GLU A 326 -19.54 2.36 -19.32
C GLU A 326 -20.24 1.37 -18.37
N THR A 327 -21.09 0.52 -18.94
CA THR A 327 -21.81 -0.49 -18.16
C THR A 327 -20.90 -1.65 -17.79
N ILE A 328 -21.27 -2.39 -16.75
CA ILE A 328 -20.64 -3.68 -16.44
C ILE A 328 -20.53 -4.54 -17.71
N TRP A 329 -19.37 -5.16 -17.91
CA TRP A 329 -19.20 -6.08 -19.04
C TRP A 329 -20.01 -7.37 -18.81
N GLY A 330 -20.14 -8.19 -19.85
CA GLY A 330 -20.82 -9.48 -19.76
C GLY A 330 -20.22 -10.42 -18.70
N GLU A 331 -20.84 -11.58 -18.51
CA GLU A 331 -20.35 -12.62 -17.60
C GLU A 331 -18.86 -12.95 -17.88
N PRO A 332 -18.08 -13.24 -16.82
CA PRO A 332 -16.67 -13.51 -16.97
C PRO A 332 -16.46 -14.85 -17.70
N ASP A 333 -15.49 -14.88 -18.59
CA ASP A 333 -15.00 -16.12 -19.19
C ASP A 333 -14.19 -16.94 -18.16
N ARG A 334 -13.58 -16.23 -17.19
CA ARG A 334 -12.79 -16.83 -16.11
C ARG A 334 -12.89 -16.04 -14.81
N THR A 335 -12.90 -16.78 -13.71
CA THR A 335 -12.83 -16.24 -12.36
C THR A 335 -11.57 -16.76 -11.68
N ILE A 336 -10.82 -15.85 -11.07
CA ILE A 336 -9.59 -16.12 -10.31
C ILE A 336 -9.85 -15.68 -8.88
N SER A 337 -9.76 -16.62 -7.94
CA SER A 337 -9.91 -16.35 -6.50
C SER A 337 -8.55 -16.33 -5.84
N LEU A 338 -8.30 -15.30 -5.05
CA LEU A 338 -7.06 -15.06 -4.34
C LEU A 338 -7.36 -14.78 -2.87
N ASP A 339 -6.91 -15.66 -1.98
CA ASP A 339 -7.03 -15.46 -0.54
C ASP A 339 -5.76 -14.78 -0.02
N VAL A 340 -5.91 -13.65 0.67
CA VAL A 340 -4.81 -12.89 1.28
C VAL A 340 -4.54 -13.47 2.66
N ILE A 341 -3.35 -14.00 2.87
CA ILE A 341 -2.92 -14.65 4.12
C ILE A 341 -1.54 -14.11 4.51
N MET A 342 -1.32 -13.92 5.81
CA MET A 342 -0.02 -13.63 6.41
C MET A 342 0.41 -14.81 7.29
N ASP A 343 1.57 -15.41 7.04
CA ASP A 343 2.07 -16.54 7.84
C ASP A 343 3.60 -16.64 7.86
N ASN A 344 4.14 -17.34 8.85
CA ASN A 344 5.57 -17.50 9.04
C ASN A 344 6.14 -18.70 8.27
N LEU A 345 7.28 -18.49 7.61
CA LEU A 345 8.05 -19.56 6.99
C LEU A 345 9.23 -20.01 7.88
N GLY A 346 9.95 -21.04 7.44
CA GLY A 346 10.94 -21.77 8.22
C GLY A 346 12.19 -20.99 8.61
N ASP A 347 12.44 -19.85 7.96
CA ASP A 347 13.48 -18.89 8.38
C ASP A 347 13.03 -17.96 9.52
N GLY A 348 11.73 -18.02 9.87
CA GLY A 348 11.06 -17.28 10.92
C GLY A 348 10.52 -15.91 10.47
N GLY A 349 10.70 -15.50 9.22
CA GLY A 349 10.07 -14.31 8.68
C GLY A 349 8.58 -14.51 8.42
N ASN A 350 7.80 -13.43 8.50
CA ASN A 350 6.41 -13.42 8.11
C ASN A 350 6.29 -13.07 6.62
N TYR A 351 5.52 -13.87 5.89
CA TYR A 351 5.33 -13.77 4.45
C TYR A 351 3.86 -13.52 4.14
N ALA A 352 3.63 -12.78 3.06
CA ALA A 352 2.31 -12.58 2.52
C ALA A 352 2.07 -13.55 1.36
N PHE A 353 0.85 -14.05 1.27
CA PHE A 353 0.46 -15.07 0.31
C PHE A 353 -0.79 -14.63 -0.44
N PHE A 354 -0.82 -14.97 -1.72
CA PHE A 354 -2.08 -15.27 -2.38
C PHE A 354 -2.28 -16.78 -2.36
N ASN A 355 -3.40 -17.23 -1.80
CA ASN A 355 -3.67 -18.63 -1.54
C ASN A 355 -2.55 -19.23 -0.67
N ASN A 356 -1.77 -20.17 -1.22
CA ASN A 356 -0.62 -20.76 -0.55
C ASN A 356 0.72 -20.42 -1.21
N ILE A 357 0.76 -19.36 -2.03
CA ILE A 357 1.94 -18.95 -2.79
C ILE A 357 2.35 -17.54 -2.36
N THR A 358 3.59 -17.42 -1.89
CA THR A 358 4.27 -16.14 -1.71
C THR A 358 5.15 -15.87 -2.94
N TYR A 359 5.07 -14.67 -3.49
CA TYR A 359 5.76 -14.32 -4.72
C TYR A 359 7.28 -14.36 -4.54
N THR A 360 7.95 -15.12 -5.39
CA THR A 360 9.41 -15.15 -5.50
C THR A 360 9.83 -14.82 -6.92
N PRO A 361 10.65 -13.76 -7.15
CA PRO A 361 11.11 -13.40 -8.48
C PRO A 361 11.78 -14.57 -9.21
N PRO A 362 11.48 -14.80 -10.50
CA PRO A 362 12.09 -15.86 -11.28
C PRO A 362 13.57 -15.55 -11.58
N LYS A 363 14.32 -16.52 -12.12
CA LYS A 363 15.70 -16.26 -12.58
C LYS A 363 15.76 -15.54 -13.93
N VAL A 364 14.75 -15.75 -14.77
CA VAL A 364 14.57 -15.07 -16.05
C VAL A 364 13.34 -14.17 -15.91
N PRO A 365 13.42 -12.86 -16.21
CA PRO A 365 12.25 -12.01 -16.17
C PRO A 365 11.06 -12.60 -16.93
N THR A 366 9.85 -12.53 -16.36
CA THR A 366 8.66 -13.18 -16.90
C THR A 366 8.41 -12.80 -18.36
N LEU A 367 8.61 -11.53 -18.74
CA LEU A 367 8.48 -11.08 -20.12
C LEU A 367 9.44 -11.82 -21.06
N TYR A 368 10.71 -12.01 -20.68
CA TYR A 368 11.66 -12.70 -21.54
C TYR A 368 11.38 -14.20 -21.63
N THR A 369 10.85 -14.80 -20.55
CA THR A 369 10.28 -16.15 -20.61
C THR A 369 9.14 -16.21 -21.63
N ALA A 370 8.20 -15.26 -21.60
CA ALA A 370 7.07 -15.21 -22.53
C ALA A 370 7.54 -15.07 -23.99
N LEU A 371 8.60 -14.29 -24.23
CA LEU A 371 9.13 -14.05 -25.58
C LEU A 371 9.98 -15.20 -26.13
N THR A 372 10.52 -16.07 -25.28
CA THR A 372 11.50 -17.10 -25.69
C THR A 372 11.00 -18.53 -25.54
N SER A 373 9.79 -18.74 -25.00
CA SER A 373 9.20 -20.07 -24.79
C SER A 373 8.36 -20.59 -25.97
N GLY A 374 8.20 -19.81 -27.05
CA GLY A 374 7.44 -20.21 -28.24
C GLY A 374 5.99 -20.56 -27.90
N GLU A 375 5.47 -21.67 -28.44
CA GLU A 375 4.10 -22.12 -28.16
C GLU A 375 3.86 -22.45 -26.68
N LEU A 376 4.91 -22.84 -25.93
CA LEU A 376 4.81 -23.13 -24.50
C LEU A 376 4.60 -21.88 -23.65
N ALA A 377 4.67 -20.68 -24.22
CA ALA A 377 4.31 -19.44 -23.53
C ALA A 377 2.85 -19.43 -23.06
N THR A 378 1.98 -20.28 -23.64
CA THR A 378 0.60 -20.46 -23.19
C THR A 378 0.47 -21.36 -21.95
N ASN A 379 1.54 -22.04 -21.54
CA ASN A 379 1.54 -22.92 -20.38
C ASN A 379 2.08 -22.19 -19.15
N ALA A 380 1.24 -21.98 -18.14
CA ALA A 380 1.61 -21.28 -16.91
C ALA A 380 2.88 -21.84 -16.22
N ALA A 381 3.17 -23.13 -16.37
CA ALA A 381 4.33 -23.77 -15.74
C ALA A 381 5.68 -23.16 -16.18
N VAL A 382 5.81 -22.64 -17.40
CA VAL A 382 7.11 -22.05 -17.83
C VAL A 382 7.48 -20.80 -17.03
N TYR A 383 6.49 -20.13 -16.43
CA TYR A 383 6.69 -18.93 -15.62
C TYR A 383 7.00 -19.23 -14.16
N GLY A 384 7.07 -20.51 -13.77
CA GLY A 384 7.42 -20.94 -12.42
C GLY A 384 6.25 -20.92 -11.46
N GLU A 385 6.35 -21.73 -10.41
CA GLU A 385 5.27 -21.89 -9.42
C GLU A 385 5.10 -20.63 -8.57
N TYR A 386 6.23 -20.08 -8.09
CA TYR A 386 6.25 -18.99 -7.12
C TYR A 386 6.12 -17.59 -7.73
N THR A 387 5.94 -17.46 -9.05
CA THR A 387 5.53 -16.17 -9.65
C THR A 387 4.01 -16.01 -9.69
N HIS A 388 3.29 -17.03 -9.21
CA HIS A 388 1.84 -17.16 -9.23
C HIS A 388 1.23 -16.77 -10.60
N PRO A 389 1.61 -17.47 -11.69
CA PRO A 389 1.29 -17.03 -13.04
C PRO A 389 -0.12 -17.43 -13.48
N PHE A 390 -0.83 -16.49 -14.08
CA PHE A 390 -2.11 -16.70 -14.75
C PHE A 390 -1.97 -16.31 -16.22
N VAL A 391 -1.95 -17.30 -17.11
CA VAL A 391 -1.95 -17.05 -18.56
C VAL A 391 -3.39 -16.81 -19.03
N LEU A 392 -3.61 -15.70 -19.74
CA LEU A 392 -4.92 -15.25 -20.21
C LEU A 392 -4.98 -15.24 -21.74
N GLU A 393 -6.16 -15.56 -22.29
CA GLU A 393 -6.42 -15.45 -23.72
C GLU A 393 -6.81 -14.01 -24.11
N ARG A 394 -6.54 -13.63 -25.37
CA ARG A 394 -6.94 -12.30 -25.84
C ARG A 394 -8.46 -12.16 -25.80
N GLY A 395 -8.91 -11.09 -25.15
CA GLY A 395 -10.29 -10.63 -25.10
C GLY A 395 -11.11 -11.30 -24.00
N GLU A 396 -10.52 -12.21 -23.23
CA GLU A 396 -11.12 -12.88 -22.07
C GLU A 396 -11.59 -11.83 -21.06
N ILE A 397 -12.82 -11.96 -20.58
CA ILE A 397 -13.34 -11.19 -19.44
C ILE A 397 -12.99 -11.95 -18.17
N VAL A 398 -12.21 -11.32 -17.29
CA VAL A 398 -11.67 -11.96 -16.10
C VAL A 398 -12.20 -11.27 -14.86
N ASP A 399 -12.79 -12.07 -13.96
CA ASP A 399 -13.07 -11.66 -12.59
C ASP A 399 -11.90 -12.04 -11.69
N ILE A 400 -11.41 -11.09 -10.90
CA ILE A 400 -10.51 -11.30 -9.78
C ILE A 400 -11.33 -11.12 -8.49
N ILE A 401 -11.50 -12.21 -7.75
CA ILE A 401 -12.07 -12.21 -6.41
C ILE A 401 -10.91 -12.21 -5.43
N VAL A 402 -10.87 -11.25 -4.53
CA VAL A 402 -9.87 -11.21 -3.46
C VAL A 402 -10.57 -11.30 -2.12
N ASN A 403 -10.24 -12.32 -1.33
CA ASN A 403 -10.75 -12.50 0.02
C ASN A 403 -9.65 -12.14 1.02
N ASN A 404 -9.97 -11.27 1.97
CA ASN A 404 -9.05 -10.92 3.03
C ASN A 404 -9.20 -11.92 4.18
N ILE A 405 -8.18 -12.74 4.41
CA ILE A 405 -8.09 -13.62 5.59
C ILE A 405 -7.16 -12.99 6.64
N ASP A 406 -6.85 -11.70 6.46
CA ASP A 406 -6.06 -10.86 7.33
C ASP A 406 -6.91 -9.69 7.87
N SER A 407 -6.51 -9.14 9.01
CA SER A 407 -7.19 -8.04 9.70
C SER A 407 -6.78 -6.64 9.21
N GLY A 408 -5.80 -6.52 8.32
CA GLY A 408 -5.35 -5.25 7.74
C GLY A 408 -6.17 -4.82 6.52
N LYS A 409 -6.04 -3.55 6.13
CA LYS A 409 -6.51 -3.04 4.83
C LYS A 409 -5.42 -3.20 3.77
N HIS A 410 -5.80 -3.57 2.55
CA HIS A 410 -4.86 -3.83 1.45
C HIS A 410 -5.27 -3.06 0.18
N PRO A 411 -4.52 -2.05 -0.27
CA PRO A 411 -4.72 -1.44 -1.58
C PRO A 411 -4.18 -2.35 -2.69
N PHE A 412 -5.06 -3.03 -3.43
CA PHE A 412 -4.66 -3.86 -4.56
C PHE A 412 -4.58 -3.06 -5.85
N HIS A 413 -3.42 -3.13 -6.49
CA HIS A 413 -3.11 -2.49 -7.76
C HIS A 413 -2.97 -3.52 -8.90
N LEU A 414 -3.52 -3.20 -10.07
CA LEU A 414 -3.34 -3.97 -11.31
C LEU A 414 -2.58 -3.13 -12.35
N HIS A 415 -1.45 -3.64 -12.81
CA HIS A 415 -0.71 -3.04 -13.92
C HIS A 415 -1.48 -3.20 -15.24
N GLY A 416 -1.25 -2.30 -16.19
CA GLY A 416 -1.70 -2.47 -17.59
C GLY A 416 -3.19 -2.21 -17.86
N HIS A 417 -4.03 -2.11 -16.83
CA HIS A 417 -5.49 -2.01 -16.97
C HIS A 417 -6.12 -1.09 -15.91
N HIS A 418 -7.27 -0.51 -16.27
CA HIS A 418 -8.28 -0.16 -15.29
C HIS A 418 -9.28 -1.31 -15.19
N PHE A 419 -9.55 -1.79 -13.97
CA PHE A 419 -10.60 -2.76 -13.71
C PHE A 419 -11.92 -2.06 -13.36
N GLN A 420 -13.04 -2.71 -13.64
CA GLN A 420 -14.35 -2.40 -13.08
C GLN A 420 -14.41 -2.91 -11.63
N SER A 421 -14.68 -2.02 -10.69
CA SER A 421 -14.88 -2.34 -9.26
C SER A 421 -16.33 -2.75 -9.06
N LEU A 422 -16.60 -4.06 -9.06
CA LEU A 422 -17.96 -4.59 -9.07
C LEU A 422 -18.57 -4.65 -7.68
N TRP A 423 -17.75 -5.00 -6.70
CA TRP A 423 -18.15 -5.24 -5.32
C TRP A 423 -17.00 -4.98 -4.35
N ARG A 424 -17.33 -4.40 -3.20
CA ARG A 424 -16.49 -4.34 -2.00
C ARG A 424 -17.39 -4.57 -0.80
N SER A 425 -17.06 -5.55 0.03
CA SER A 425 -17.80 -5.82 1.25
C SER A 425 -17.51 -4.76 2.32
N ALA A 426 -18.35 -4.73 3.36
CA ALA A 426 -17.95 -4.13 4.62
C ALA A 426 -16.82 -4.93 5.29
N ASP A 427 -16.25 -4.36 6.34
CA ASP A 427 -15.28 -5.00 7.23
C ASP A 427 -15.89 -6.27 7.84
N GLU A 428 -15.05 -7.29 8.07
CA GLU A 428 -15.42 -8.55 8.73
C GLU A 428 -16.56 -9.33 8.04
N ALA A 429 -16.81 -9.08 6.75
CA ALA A 429 -17.86 -9.75 5.99
C ALA A 429 -17.51 -11.21 5.61
N GLY A 430 -16.28 -11.64 5.84
CA GLY A 430 -15.76 -12.94 5.43
C GLY A 430 -15.49 -13.02 3.93
N THR A 431 -15.43 -14.24 3.40
CA THR A 431 -15.14 -14.46 1.98
C THR A 431 -16.31 -14.01 1.08
N PHE A 432 -16.04 -13.82 -0.20
CA PHE A 432 -17.10 -13.52 -1.17
C PHE A 432 -18.18 -14.62 -1.20
N GLN A 433 -17.78 -15.87 -0.98
CA GLN A 433 -18.72 -17.00 -0.88
C GLN A 433 -19.65 -16.86 0.34
N ASP A 434 -19.15 -16.34 1.47
CA ASP A 434 -19.95 -16.11 2.68
C ASP A 434 -20.94 -14.95 2.51
N SER A 435 -20.59 -13.98 1.68
CA SER A 435 -21.41 -12.80 1.40
C SER A 435 -22.72 -13.15 0.67
N ASN A 436 -22.82 -14.31 0.02
CA ASN A 436 -23.98 -14.76 -0.78
C ASN A 436 -24.44 -13.73 -1.83
N VAL A 437 -23.53 -12.86 -2.27
CA VAL A 437 -23.78 -11.82 -3.27
C VAL A 437 -23.88 -12.45 -4.65
N THR A 438 -24.83 -11.97 -5.44
CA THR A 438 -25.03 -12.38 -6.82
C THR A 438 -24.67 -11.25 -7.79
N SER A 439 -24.41 -11.58 -9.05
CA SER A 439 -24.11 -10.56 -10.09
C SER A 439 -25.20 -9.50 -10.27
N SER A 440 -26.42 -9.77 -9.79
CA SER A 440 -27.53 -8.81 -9.79
C SER A 440 -27.39 -7.66 -8.79
N GLU A 441 -26.49 -7.79 -7.82
CA GLU A 441 -26.20 -6.77 -6.80
C GLU A 441 -25.01 -5.88 -7.19
N PHE A 442 -24.27 -6.24 -8.24
CA PHE A 442 -23.21 -5.40 -8.77
C PHE A 442 -23.78 -4.11 -9.36
N SER A 443 -23.02 -3.02 -9.25
CA SER A 443 -23.39 -1.77 -9.92
C SER A 443 -23.52 -2.01 -11.42
N PRO A 444 -24.60 -1.57 -12.08
CA PRO A 444 -24.75 -1.70 -13.53
C PRO A 444 -23.75 -0.80 -14.29
N VAL A 445 -23.20 0.21 -13.62
CA VAL A 445 -22.20 1.15 -14.14
C VAL A 445 -21.07 1.25 -13.10
N PRO A 446 -20.24 0.19 -12.98
CA PRO A 446 -19.22 0.11 -11.94
C PRO A 446 -18.13 1.16 -12.18
N MET A 447 -17.62 1.71 -11.09
CA MET A 447 -16.45 2.60 -11.13
C MET A 447 -15.24 1.85 -11.71
N ARG A 448 -14.41 2.53 -12.51
CA ARG A 448 -13.16 1.96 -13.05
C ARG A 448 -11.95 2.67 -12.48
N ARG A 449 -10.93 1.91 -12.11
CA ARG A 449 -9.67 2.41 -11.55
C ARG A 449 -8.56 1.37 -11.64
N ASP A 450 -7.35 1.72 -11.22
CA ASP A 450 -6.22 0.77 -11.15
C ASP A 450 -5.87 0.31 -9.72
N THR A 451 -6.37 0.96 -8.67
CA THR A 451 -6.04 0.61 -7.28
C THR A 451 -7.26 0.68 -6.37
N ILE A 452 -7.62 -0.40 -5.67
CA ILE A 452 -8.77 -0.42 -4.74
C ILE A 452 -8.40 -0.96 -3.37
N VAL A 453 -9.05 -0.46 -2.31
CA VAL A 453 -8.86 -0.95 -0.95
C VAL A 453 -9.73 -2.18 -0.71
N LEU A 454 -9.09 -3.28 -0.32
CA LEU A 454 -9.72 -4.42 0.33
C LEU A 454 -9.79 -4.16 1.84
N HIS A 455 -10.98 -4.28 2.41
CA HIS A 455 -11.23 -4.02 3.83
C HIS A 455 -10.82 -5.20 4.72
N PRO A 456 -10.60 -4.97 6.03
CA PRO A 456 -10.25 -6.02 7.00
C PRO A 456 -11.24 -7.18 6.95
N GLU A 457 -10.73 -8.41 6.86
CA GLU A 457 -11.56 -9.63 6.90
C GLU A 457 -12.78 -9.61 5.93
N GLY A 458 -12.67 -8.85 4.84
CA GLY A 458 -13.72 -8.66 3.83
C GLY A 458 -13.35 -9.25 2.47
N ASN A 459 -14.00 -8.78 1.41
CA ASN A 459 -13.76 -9.22 0.04
C ASN A 459 -14.04 -8.13 -1.00
N ILE A 460 -13.42 -8.28 -2.17
CA ILE A 460 -13.66 -7.45 -3.36
C ILE A 460 -13.85 -8.34 -4.60
N VAL A 461 -14.61 -7.82 -5.58
CA VAL A 461 -14.71 -8.39 -6.93
C VAL A 461 -14.35 -7.32 -7.95
N LEU A 462 -13.31 -7.62 -8.73
CA LEU A 462 -12.82 -6.78 -9.81
C LEU A 462 -13.03 -7.50 -11.14
N ARG A 463 -13.38 -6.76 -12.18
CA ARG A 463 -13.44 -7.31 -13.54
C ARG A 463 -12.51 -6.52 -14.45
N PHE A 464 -11.77 -7.21 -15.30
CA PHE A 464 -11.01 -6.56 -16.39
C PHE A 464 -11.10 -7.40 -17.66
N LYS A 465 -10.75 -6.78 -18.78
CA LYS A 465 -10.68 -7.47 -20.06
C LYS A 465 -9.21 -7.63 -20.44
N ALA A 466 -8.84 -8.85 -20.83
CA ALA A 466 -7.52 -9.20 -21.32
C ALA A 466 -7.32 -8.68 -22.76
N ASP A 467 -7.30 -7.36 -22.97
CA ASP A 467 -7.16 -6.72 -24.28
C ASP A 467 -5.83 -5.99 -24.52
N ASN A 468 -4.88 -6.12 -23.60
CA ASN A 468 -3.57 -5.51 -23.62
C ASN A 468 -2.45 -6.57 -23.46
N PRO A 469 -2.01 -7.23 -24.55
CA PRO A 469 -1.01 -8.29 -24.48
C PRO A 469 0.26 -7.83 -23.78
N GLY A 470 0.66 -8.54 -22.74
CA GLY A 470 1.77 -8.14 -21.89
C GLY A 470 1.93 -8.99 -20.65
N VAL A 471 2.84 -8.58 -19.78
CA VAL A 471 3.01 -9.16 -18.45
C VAL A 471 2.65 -8.09 -17.43
N TRP A 472 1.65 -8.37 -16.60
CA TRP A 472 1.06 -7.40 -15.68
C TRP A 472 1.06 -7.97 -14.26
N LEU A 473 1.60 -7.21 -13.32
CA LEU A 473 1.55 -7.58 -11.91
C LEU A 473 0.22 -7.17 -11.30
N PHE A 474 -0.26 -7.98 -10.37
CA PHE A 474 -1.36 -7.66 -9.47
C PHE A 474 -0.87 -7.84 -8.04
N HIS A 475 -0.83 -6.77 -7.26
CA HIS A 475 -0.22 -6.81 -5.94
C HIS A 475 -0.83 -5.81 -4.97
N CYS A 476 -0.66 -6.08 -3.67
CA CYS A 476 -0.91 -5.07 -2.65
C CYS A 476 0.12 -3.94 -2.81
N HIS A 477 -0.27 -2.68 -2.66
CA HIS A 477 0.60 -1.53 -2.83
C HIS A 477 1.23 -1.03 -1.50
N LEU A 478 1.10 -1.81 -0.43
CA LEU A 478 1.91 -1.62 0.77
C LEU A 478 3.30 -2.22 0.52
N GLU A 479 4.35 -1.40 0.60
CA GLU A 479 5.71 -1.84 0.24
C GLU A 479 6.18 -3.05 1.06
N TRP A 480 5.75 -3.12 2.32
CA TRP A 480 6.00 -4.26 3.21
C TRP A 480 5.41 -5.55 2.63
N HIS A 481 4.19 -5.50 2.13
CA HIS A 481 3.49 -6.66 1.58
C HIS A 481 3.99 -7.07 0.20
N VAL A 482 4.40 -6.10 -0.62
CA VAL A 482 5.14 -6.39 -1.87
C VAL A 482 6.43 -7.13 -1.53
N LYS A 483 7.17 -6.66 -0.51
CA LYS A 483 8.41 -7.28 -0.07
C LYS A 483 8.22 -8.70 0.47
N SER A 484 7.13 -8.94 1.19
CA SER A 484 6.79 -10.27 1.73
C SER A 484 6.06 -11.18 0.74
N GLY A 485 5.79 -10.71 -0.49
CA GLY A 485 5.39 -11.54 -1.64
C GLY A 485 3.90 -11.52 -1.99
N LEU A 486 3.13 -10.50 -1.60
CA LEU A 486 1.70 -10.38 -1.90
C LEU A 486 1.44 -9.93 -3.36
N MET A 487 1.74 -10.83 -4.30
CA MET A 487 1.73 -10.53 -5.73
C MET A 487 1.38 -11.75 -6.57
N ALA A 488 0.69 -11.51 -7.68
CA ALA A 488 0.44 -12.45 -8.76
C ALA A 488 0.86 -11.87 -10.11
N THR A 489 1.06 -12.74 -11.10
CA THR A 489 1.49 -12.34 -12.44
C THR A 489 0.46 -12.75 -13.49
N PHE A 490 -0.12 -11.79 -14.19
CA PHE A 490 -0.94 -12.02 -15.37
C PHE A 490 -0.07 -11.99 -16.62
N VAL A 491 -0.12 -13.06 -17.42
CA VAL A 491 0.55 -13.14 -18.72
C VAL A 491 -0.51 -13.17 -19.80
N GLU A 492 -0.74 -12.01 -20.41
CA GLU A 492 -1.83 -11.79 -21.32
C GLU A 492 -1.43 -12.03 -22.78
N ALA A 493 -2.16 -12.92 -23.46
CA ALA A 493 -2.01 -13.23 -24.88
C ALA A 493 -0.53 -13.37 -25.33
N PRO A 494 0.28 -14.23 -24.70
CA PRO A 494 1.74 -14.26 -24.90
C PRO A 494 2.15 -14.60 -26.34
N LEU A 495 1.34 -15.37 -27.07
CA LEU A 495 1.60 -15.65 -28.49
C LEU A 495 1.41 -14.42 -29.38
N ASP A 496 0.55 -13.47 -28.99
CA ASP A 496 0.42 -12.20 -29.70
C ASP A 496 1.54 -11.25 -29.33
N LEU A 497 1.94 -11.24 -28.06
CA LEU A 497 3.09 -10.50 -27.58
C LEU A 497 4.37 -10.86 -28.36
N GLN A 498 4.62 -12.15 -28.59
CA GLN A 498 5.75 -12.64 -29.39
C GLN A 498 5.76 -12.12 -30.84
N LYS A 499 4.60 -11.80 -31.43
CA LYS A 499 4.48 -11.33 -32.82
C LYS A 499 4.74 -9.82 -32.94
N THR A 500 4.39 -9.06 -31.91
CA THR A 500 4.33 -7.59 -31.98
C THR A 500 5.45 -6.91 -31.22
N LEU A 501 5.93 -7.50 -30.13
CA LEU A 501 6.89 -6.83 -29.25
C LEU A 501 8.32 -6.97 -29.77
N GLN A 502 9.00 -5.83 -29.85
CA GLN A 502 10.44 -5.76 -30.06
C GLN A 502 11.07 -5.12 -28.83
N VAL A 503 11.90 -5.88 -28.11
CA VAL A 503 12.60 -5.38 -26.93
C VAL A 503 13.89 -4.67 -27.37
N PRO A 504 14.11 -3.41 -26.97
CA PRO A 504 15.34 -2.68 -27.31
C PRO A 504 16.61 -3.26 -26.66
N GLU A 505 17.77 -3.06 -27.30
CA GLU A 505 19.05 -3.62 -26.85
C GLU A 505 19.47 -3.18 -25.43
N ASN A 506 19.07 -1.99 -24.97
CA ASN A 506 19.41 -1.52 -23.62
C ASN A 506 18.80 -2.41 -22.51
N HIS A 507 17.70 -3.12 -22.79
CA HIS A 507 17.15 -4.11 -21.86
C HIS A 507 18.10 -5.30 -21.68
N TYR A 508 18.56 -5.87 -22.79
CA TYR A 508 19.51 -6.99 -22.76
C TYR A 508 20.84 -6.57 -22.15
N ALA A 509 21.28 -5.33 -22.39
CA ALA A 509 22.50 -4.78 -21.81
C ALA A 509 22.46 -4.71 -20.27
N VAL A 510 21.35 -4.26 -19.67
CA VAL A 510 21.23 -4.22 -18.19
C VAL A 510 21.14 -5.62 -17.59
N CYS A 511 20.50 -6.58 -18.26
CA CYS A 511 20.50 -7.98 -17.83
C CYS A 511 21.91 -8.59 -17.87
N ALA A 512 22.64 -8.38 -18.96
CA ALA A 512 24.00 -8.86 -19.11
C ALA A 512 24.97 -8.27 -18.08
N ALA A 513 24.73 -7.02 -17.64
CA ALA A 513 25.54 -6.37 -16.61
C ALA A 513 25.36 -6.97 -15.20
N GLU A 514 24.25 -7.67 -14.94
CA GLU A 514 23.94 -8.34 -13.67
C GLU A 514 23.98 -9.88 -13.78
N ASP A 515 24.49 -10.43 -14.89
CA ASP A 515 24.49 -11.87 -15.20
C ASP A 515 23.09 -12.51 -15.13
N ILE A 516 22.05 -11.75 -15.48
CA ILE A 516 20.66 -12.23 -15.49
C ILE A 516 20.32 -12.81 -16.87
N PRO A 517 19.87 -14.09 -16.96
CA PRO A 517 19.48 -14.68 -18.23
C PRO A 517 18.21 -14.04 -18.80
N THR A 518 18.17 -13.94 -20.13
CA THR A 518 17.05 -13.34 -20.89
C THR A 518 16.34 -14.35 -21.79
N SER A 519 16.49 -15.64 -21.50
CA SER A 519 15.81 -16.71 -22.20
C SER A 519 15.65 -17.93 -21.31
N GLY A 520 14.64 -18.74 -21.62
CA GLY A 520 14.29 -19.94 -20.87
C GLY A 520 13.08 -19.73 -19.96
N ASN A 521 12.78 -20.74 -19.15
CA ASN A 521 11.71 -20.70 -18.15
C ASN A 521 12.14 -19.95 -16.88
N ALA A 522 11.27 -19.89 -15.87
CA ALA A 522 11.57 -19.25 -14.59
C ALA A 522 12.78 -19.82 -13.83
N ALA A 523 13.21 -21.05 -14.13
CA ALA A 523 14.43 -21.67 -13.59
C ALA A 523 15.68 -21.38 -14.43
N GLY A 524 15.55 -20.72 -15.60
CA GLY A 524 16.62 -20.49 -16.56
C GLY A 524 16.93 -21.67 -17.47
N ASN A 525 16.06 -22.69 -17.53
CA ASN A 525 16.21 -23.80 -18.47
C ASN A 525 15.75 -23.39 -19.87
N THR A 526 16.59 -23.61 -20.87
CA THR A 526 16.31 -23.26 -22.29
C THR A 526 16.08 -24.47 -23.19
N VAL A 527 16.22 -25.70 -22.66
CA VAL A 527 16.12 -26.95 -23.44
C VAL A 527 14.80 -27.65 -23.15
N ASP A 528 14.53 -27.92 -21.87
CA ASP A 528 13.25 -28.43 -21.41
C ASP A 528 12.57 -27.35 -20.56
N LEU A 529 11.68 -26.59 -21.20
CA LEU A 529 11.04 -25.43 -20.57
C LEU A 529 10.06 -25.82 -19.45
N LEU A 530 9.70 -27.11 -19.34
CA LEU A 530 8.84 -27.60 -18.26
C LEU A 530 9.65 -28.13 -17.06
N ASP A 531 10.97 -28.25 -17.19
CA ASP A 531 11.86 -28.58 -16.08
C ASP A 531 12.21 -27.32 -15.28
N LEU A 532 11.55 -27.17 -14.13
CA LEU A 532 11.74 -26.09 -13.17
C LEU A 532 12.79 -26.42 -12.10
N THR A 533 13.63 -27.45 -12.30
CA THR A 533 14.68 -27.79 -11.34
C THR A 533 15.59 -26.59 -11.07
N GLY A 534 15.62 -26.17 -9.80
CA GLY A 534 16.43 -25.04 -9.36
C GLY A 534 15.78 -23.67 -9.59
N GLN A 535 14.48 -23.58 -9.87
CA GLN A 535 13.75 -22.31 -9.77
C GLN A 535 13.98 -21.65 -8.40
N ASN A 536 13.88 -20.32 -8.35
CA ASN A 536 13.86 -19.63 -7.06
C ASN A 536 12.59 -20.04 -6.31
N ALA A 537 12.71 -20.26 -5.01
CA ALA A 537 11.61 -20.65 -4.13
C ALA A 537 11.68 -19.84 -2.84
N PRO A 538 10.54 -19.57 -2.18
CA PRO A 538 10.54 -19.01 -0.85
C PRO A 538 11.13 -20.02 0.16
N PRO A 539 11.44 -19.57 1.39
CA PRO A 539 11.85 -20.48 2.45
C PRO A 539 10.81 -21.59 2.67
N ASP A 540 11.27 -22.79 3.05
CA ASP A 540 10.37 -23.90 3.35
C ASP A 540 9.40 -23.54 4.49
N PRO A 541 8.15 -24.05 4.51
CA PRO A 541 7.24 -23.87 5.63
C PRO A 541 7.81 -24.36 6.97
N LEU A 542 7.26 -23.86 8.08
CA LEU A 542 7.56 -24.40 9.40
C LEU A 542 7.19 -25.90 9.48
N PRO A 543 7.99 -26.74 10.17
CA PRO A 543 7.71 -28.17 10.26
C PRO A 543 6.38 -28.42 10.98
N GLU A 544 5.59 -29.36 10.46
CA GLU A 544 4.33 -29.76 11.11
C GLU A 544 4.59 -30.34 12.50
N GLY A 545 3.98 -29.73 13.53
CA GLY A 545 4.02 -30.21 14.91
C GLY A 545 5.37 -30.04 15.61
N PHE A 546 5.54 -30.75 16.73
CA PHE A 546 6.78 -30.66 17.50
C PHE A 546 7.93 -31.41 16.81
N THR A 547 9.02 -30.71 16.55
CA THR A 547 10.29 -31.35 16.18
C THR A 547 10.72 -32.35 17.27
N ALA A 548 11.52 -33.37 16.94
CA ALA A 548 12.04 -34.30 17.93
C ALA A 548 12.75 -33.60 19.11
N ARG A 549 13.45 -32.50 18.82
CA ARG A 549 14.06 -31.63 19.85
C ARG A 549 13.00 -30.96 20.73
N GLY A 550 11.92 -30.47 20.14
CA GLY A 550 10.76 -29.91 20.85
C GLY A 550 10.08 -30.94 21.75
N ILE A 551 9.87 -32.17 21.26
CA ILE A 551 9.32 -33.28 22.07
C ILE A 551 10.22 -33.56 23.27
N VAL A 552 11.53 -33.69 23.07
CA VAL A 552 12.49 -33.89 24.16
C VAL A 552 12.42 -32.75 25.17
N ALA A 553 12.46 -31.49 24.71
CA ALA A 553 12.39 -30.32 25.58
C ALA A 553 11.09 -30.27 26.40
N LEU A 554 9.94 -30.56 25.77
CA LEU A 554 8.64 -30.64 26.43
C LEU A 554 8.64 -31.72 27.50
N VAL A 555 9.09 -32.93 27.16
CA VAL A 555 9.14 -34.07 28.11
C VAL A 555 10.00 -33.73 29.33
N PHE A 556 11.20 -33.20 29.15
CA PHE A 556 12.07 -32.84 30.27
C PHE A 556 11.52 -31.66 31.10
N SER A 557 10.82 -30.72 30.46
CA SER A 557 10.14 -29.62 31.16
C SER A 557 8.98 -30.15 32.01
N CYS A 558 8.16 -31.05 31.48
CA CYS A 558 7.10 -31.73 32.23
C CYS A 558 7.64 -32.53 33.41
N ILE A 559 8.72 -33.32 33.21
CA ILE A 559 9.38 -34.05 34.29
C ILE A 559 9.86 -33.09 35.38
N SER A 560 10.52 -31.99 34.99
CA SER A 560 11.02 -31.00 35.94
C SER A 560 9.89 -30.31 36.72
N GLY A 561 8.78 -29.99 36.04
CA GLY A 561 7.59 -29.42 36.67
C GLY A 561 6.96 -30.39 37.68
N ILE A 562 6.78 -31.66 37.30
CA ILE A 562 6.24 -32.70 38.19
C ILE A 562 7.16 -32.91 39.40
N LEU A 563 8.48 -33.00 39.18
CA LEU A 563 9.44 -33.14 40.27
C LEU A 563 9.43 -31.91 41.19
N GLY A 564 9.32 -30.70 40.64
CA GLY A 564 9.18 -29.47 41.42
C GLY A 564 7.96 -29.49 42.33
N VAL A 565 6.78 -29.85 41.79
CA VAL A 565 5.55 -30.01 42.58
C VAL A 565 5.69 -31.11 43.63
N ALA A 566 6.31 -32.24 43.29
CA ALA A 566 6.53 -33.34 44.22
C ALA A 566 7.45 -32.94 45.39
N VAL A 567 8.51 -32.17 45.12
CA VAL A 567 9.41 -31.64 46.16
C VAL A 567 8.69 -30.64 47.06
N ILE A 568 7.88 -29.74 46.50
CA ILE A 568 7.06 -28.81 47.28
C ILE A 568 6.10 -29.57 48.20
N ALA A 569 5.39 -30.57 47.66
CA ALA A 569 4.49 -31.41 48.46
C ALA A 569 5.26 -32.13 49.56
N TRP A 570 6.39 -32.76 49.25
CA TRP A 570 7.22 -33.45 50.24
C TRP A 570 7.70 -32.51 51.35
N TYR A 571 8.18 -31.32 51.01
CA TYR A 571 8.60 -30.32 52.00
C TYR A 571 7.42 -29.80 52.82
N GLY A 572 6.26 -29.60 52.21
CA GLY A 572 5.03 -29.20 52.90
C GLY A 572 4.48 -30.25 53.87
N PHE A 573 4.76 -31.54 53.63
CA PHE A 573 4.44 -32.65 54.53
C PHE A 573 5.56 -32.98 55.52
N ALA A 574 6.74 -32.37 55.40
CA ALA A 574 7.82 -32.55 56.37
C ALA A 574 7.49 -31.77 57.65
N GLU A 575 7.44 -32.46 58.80
CA GLU A 575 7.19 -31.81 60.09
C GLU A 575 8.26 -30.74 60.38
N PRO A 576 7.89 -29.59 60.98
CA PRO A 576 8.84 -28.55 61.31
C PRO A 576 9.92 -29.10 62.25
N VAL A 577 11.18 -28.85 61.90
CA VAL A 577 12.34 -29.21 62.74
C VAL A 577 12.15 -28.52 64.09
N ASN A 578 11.98 -29.31 65.15
CA ASN A 578 11.85 -28.82 66.53
C ASN A 578 13.03 -27.90 66.87
N VAL A 579 12.77 -26.60 66.93
CA VAL A 579 13.68 -25.62 67.52
C VAL A 579 13.66 -25.87 69.02
N ALA A 580 14.78 -26.34 69.58
CA ALA A 580 14.90 -26.54 71.02
C ALA A 580 14.89 -25.18 71.74
N GLU A 581 13.86 -24.92 72.54
CA GLU A 581 13.84 -23.82 73.52
C GLU A 581 14.47 -24.23 74.86
N PRO A 582 15.03 -23.27 75.63
CA PRO A 582 15.99 -23.52 76.69
C PRO A 582 15.34 -24.01 78.00
N ALA A 583 16.10 -24.80 78.76
CA ALA A 583 15.72 -25.33 80.06
C ALA A 583 15.36 -24.23 81.07
N GLY A 584 14.20 -24.40 81.72
CA GLY A 584 13.64 -23.44 82.66
C GLY A 584 14.41 -23.29 83.98
N ALA A 585 14.14 -22.16 84.63
CA ALA A 585 14.35 -21.98 86.06
C ALA A 585 13.10 -21.30 86.65
N ALA A 586 12.26 -22.10 87.30
CA ALA A 586 11.19 -21.61 88.15
C ALA A 586 11.77 -21.21 89.52
N GLY A 587 11.40 -20.03 90.02
CA GLY A 587 11.82 -19.54 91.33
C GLY A 587 10.98 -18.36 91.85
N GLY A 588 9.74 -18.65 92.30
CA GLY A 588 8.89 -17.85 93.20
C GLY A 588 8.33 -16.53 92.61
N VAL A 589 7.17 -15.99 93.00
CA VAL A 589 6.44 -16.02 94.27
C VAL A 589 4.94 -15.76 94.03
N LYS A 590 4.14 -16.22 95.00
CA LYS A 590 2.69 -16.34 95.17
C LYS A 590 1.79 -15.11 94.87
N GLU A 591 0.62 -15.47 94.32
CA GLU A 591 -0.77 -15.04 94.56
C GLU A 591 -1.09 -13.86 95.51
N SER A 592 -1.95 -12.97 95.00
CA SER A 592 -3.10 -12.42 95.75
C SER A 592 -4.21 -11.92 94.81
N GLY A 593 -5.45 -12.34 95.05
CA GLY A 593 -6.63 -11.45 95.00
C GLY A 593 -7.55 -11.45 93.77
N GLU A 594 -8.61 -12.24 93.89
CA GLU A 594 -9.99 -12.14 93.36
C GLU A 594 -10.45 -10.92 92.50
N ASN A 595 -11.09 -11.29 91.36
CA ASN A 595 -12.42 -10.88 90.87
C ASN A 595 -12.99 -9.48 91.20
N GLN A 596 -13.20 -8.65 90.18
CA GLN A 596 -14.52 -8.32 89.61
C GLN A 596 -14.43 -7.24 88.52
N GLN A 597 -14.92 -7.58 87.32
CA GLN A 597 -15.99 -6.90 86.56
C GLN A 597 -15.95 -5.37 86.30
N VAL A 598 -16.37 -5.00 85.07
CA VAL A 598 -17.13 -3.79 84.65
C VAL A 598 -16.42 -2.79 83.69
N SER A 599 -16.99 -2.71 82.46
CA SER A 599 -17.40 -1.52 81.67
C SER A 599 -16.44 -0.38 81.24
N SER A 600 -16.71 0.04 79.99
CA SER A 600 -16.77 1.41 79.41
C SER A 600 -15.52 2.24 79.12
N GLY A 601 -15.60 2.93 77.98
CA GLY A 601 -14.97 4.22 77.67
C GLY A 601 -13.91 4.10 76.58
N GLU A 602 -14.20 4.42 75.32
CA GLU A 602 -14.23 5.76 74.67
C GLU A 602 -12.84 6.30 74.28
N GLU A 603 -12.86 7.07 73.17
CA GLU A 603 -11.81 7.95 72.61
C GLU A 603 -10.67 7.28 71.80
N ASP A 604 -10.26 7.74 70.62
CA ASP A 604 -10.73 8.80 69.71
C ASP A 604 -9.99 8.62 68.35
N SER A 605 -10.74 8.66 67.23
CA SER A 605 -10.48 9.37 65.95
C SER A 605 -9.11 9.41 65.23
N PRO A 606 -9.05 9.79 63.91
CA PRO A 606 -10.02 9.60 62.80
C PRO A 606 -9.35 9.22 61.43
N VAL A 607 -10.02 8.51 60.49
CA VAL A 607 -10.67 8.97 59.21
C VAL A 607 -9.70 9.23 58.05
N ALA A 608 -9.92 8.91 56.76
CA ALA A 608 -11.09 8.60 55.91
C ALA A 608 -10.74 7.46 54.92
N ARG A 609 -11.57 6.45 54.60
CA ARG A 609 -12.93 6.40 53.99
C ARG A 609 -12.97 6.68 52.48
N ASP A 610 -12.93 5.59 51.72
CA ASP A 610 -13.71 5.43 50.49
C ASP A 610 -15.19 5.19 50.85
N GLY A 611 -16.09 5.82 50.09
CA GLY A 611 -17.53 5.76 50.25
C GLY A 611 -18.20 5.07 49.06
N HIS A 612 -18.80 3.92 49.37
CA HIS A 612 -19.90 3.25 48.67
C HIS A 612 -21.03 4.19 48.24
N THR A 613 -21.75 3.83 47.17
CA THR A 613 -23.13 3.27 47.22
C THR A 613 -23.51 2.90 45.78
N ASP A 614 -23.78 1.64 45.42
CA ASP A 614 -24.88 0.73 45.77
C ASP A 614 -26.16 0.89 44.92
N GLU A 615 -26.70 -0.29 44.60
CA GLU A 615 -28.07 -0.63 44.15
C GLU A 615 -28.46 -0.45 42.66
N ILE A 616 -29.22 -1.33 41.99
CA ILE A 616 -29.76 -2.70 42.17
C ILE A 616 -30.49 -3.06 40.83
N SER A 617 -30.51 -4.36 40.49
CA SER A 617 -31.44 -5.09 39.58
C SER A 617 -31.49 -4.74 38.08
N ALA A 618 -31.01 -5.61 37.19
CA ALA A 618 -31.65 -6.81 36.64
C ALA A 618 -32.72 -6.55 35.57
N LEU A 619 -32.48 -7.00 34.33
CA LEU A 619 -33.38 -7.86 33.54
C LEU A 619 -32.75 -8.21 32.19
N GLY A 620 -33.14 -9.38 31.68
CA GLY A 620 -32.45 -10.13 30.61
C GLY A 620 -32.63 -9.63 29.18
N GLY A 621 -31.65 -10.04 28.37
CA GLY A 621 -31.73 -10.57 27.01
C GLY A 621 -32.78 -10.04 26.02
N ARG A 622 -32.28 -9.46 24.93
CA ARG A 622 -32.26 -10.09 23.61
C ARG A 622 -31.14 -9.50 22.77
#